data_AF-A0A3N5FJI0-F1
#
_entry.id   AF-A0A3N5FJI0-F1
#
_cell.length_a   1.000
_cell.length_b   1.000
_cell.length_c   1.000
_cell.angle_alpha   90.00
_cell.angle_beta   90.00
_cell.angle_gamma   90.00
#
_symmetry.space_group_name_H-M   'P 1'
#
loop_
_entity.id
_entity.type
_entity.pdbx_description
1 polymer ?
#
loop_
_entity_poly.entity_id
_entity_poly.type
_entity_poly.pdbx_seq_one_letter_code
_entity_poly.pdbx_strand_id
1 'polypeptide(L)'
;MRTALWIVAGLLLAIWTGGALLTVELVEWAGRLLASGQATDLAAAAARWPVPAWAVLWVDPALLEPMRQAVIWTLGVFGGLLPALGSASGWLGIAVWLLWGLGAAVLLALAGVGHLLLGRLRTGSPQTA
;
A
#
# COMPACT_ATOMS: atom_id res chain seq x y z
N MET A 1 27.41 6.98 -6.93
CA MET A 1 26.20 7.84 -6.87
C MET A 1 25.10 7.38 -7.83
N ARG A 2 25.36 7.18 -9.13
CA ARG A 2 24.34 6.68 -10.09
C ARG A 2 23.68 5.35 -9.69
N THR A 3 24.44 4.39 -9.18
CA THR A 3 23.91 3.08 -8.75
C THR A 3 23.02 3.19 -7.52
N ALA A 4 23.39 4.03 -6.56
CA ALA A 4 22.60 4.27 -5.34
C ALA A 4 21.22 4.90 -5.66
N LEU A 5 21.16 5.83 -6.62
CA LEU A 5 19.89 6.42 -7.09
C LEU A 5 18.93 5.34 -7.61
N TRP A 6 19.43 4.43 -8.45
CA TRP A 6 18.62 3.34 -9.00
C TRP A 6 18.23 2.30 -7.95
N ILE A 7 19.08 2.03 -6.96
CA ILE A 7 18.74 1.15 -5.84
C ILE A 7 17.57 1.73 -5.04
N VAL A 8 17.64 3.01 -4.66
CA VAL A 8 16.57 3.67 -3.90
C VAL A 8 15.28 3.74 -4.73
N ALA A 9 15.37 4.13 -6.00
CA ALA A 9 14.21 4.12 -6.90
C ALA A 9 13.60 2.73 -7.05
N GLY A 10 14.43 1.69 -7.16
CA GLY A 10 14.00 0.29 -7.22
C GLY A 10 13.30 -0.17 -5.95
N LEU A 11 13.80 0.20 -4.76
CA LEU A 11 13.14 -0.11 -3.49
C LEU A 11 11.78 0.58 -3.37
N LEU A 12 11.72 1.87 -3.71
CA LEU A 12 10.46 2.62 -3.72
C LEU A 12 9.46 2.03 -4.71
N LEU A 13 9.92 1.63 -5.90
CA LEU A 13 9.09 0.99 -6.90
C LEU A 13 8.61 -0.39 -6.43
N ALA A 14 9.44 -1.15 -5.73
CA ALA A 14 9.07 -2.44 -5.16
C ALA A 14 8.00 -2.29 -4.07
N ILE A 15 8.16 -1.31 -3.17
CA ILE A 15 7.16 -0.98 -2.14
C ILE A 15 5.84 -0.54 -2.81
N TRP A 16 5.92 0.35 -3.80
CA TRP A 16 4.76 0.82 -4.55
C TRP A 16 4.01 -0.32 -5.25
N THR A 17 4.77 -1.20 -5.92
CA THR A 17 4.21 -2.37 -6.62
C THR A 17 3.61 -3.37 -5.64
N GLY A 18 4.27 -3.62 -4.52
CA GLY A 18 3.73 -4.45 -3.44
C GLY A 18 2.42 -3.89 -2.88
N GLY A 19 2.33 -2.57 -2.68
CA GLY A 19 1.10 -1.91 -2.26
C GLY A 19 -0.05 -2.08 -3.25
N ALA A 20 0.22 -1.95 -4.55
CA ALA A 20 -0.78 -2.19 -5.59
C ALA A 20 -1.28 -3.64 -5.60
N LEU A 21 -0.36 -4.62 -5.52
CA LEU A 21 -0.70 -6.04 -5.44
C LEU A 21 -1.54 -6.37 -4.21
N LEU A 22 -1.13 -5.88 -3.03
CA LEU A 22 -1.88 -6.04 -1.80
C LEU A 22 -3.29 -5.46 -1.93
N THR A 23 -3.45 -4.33 -2.61
CA THR A 23 -4.76 -3.71 -2.83
C THR A 23 -5.66 -4.58 -3.72
N VAL A 24 -5.13 -5.15 -4.81
CA VAL A 24 -5.88 -6.08 -5.67
C VAL A 24 -6.34 -7.30 -4.88
N GLU A 25 -5.42 -7.95 -4.16
CA GLU A 25 -5.72 -9.13 -3.35
C GLU A 25 -6.76 -8.83 -2.27
N LEU A 26 -6.68 -7.64 -1.63
CA LEU A 26 -7.68 -7.22 -0.65
C LEU A 26 -9.07 -7.07 -1.27
N VAL A 27 -9.16 -6.47 -2.46
CA VAL A 27 -10.44 -6.27 -3.18
C VAL A 27 -11.03 -7.60 -3.60
N GLU A 28 -10.22 -8.51 -4.15
CA GLU A 28 -10.68 -9.84 -4.53
C GLU A 28 -11.13 -10.65 -3.31
N TRP A 29 -10.34 -10.62 -2.24
CA TRP A 29 -10.68 -11.28 -0.98
C TRP A 29 -11.98 -10.74 -0.39
N ALA A 30 -12.18 -9.42 -0.40
CA ALA A 30 -13.43 -8.80 0.04
C ALA A 30 -14.61 -9.21 -0.84
N GLY A 31 -14.42 -9.32 -2.16
CA GLY A 31 -15.43 -9.84 -3.09
C GLY A 31 -15.83 -11.30 -2.79
N ARG A 32 -14.85 -12.16 -2.47
CA ARG A 32 -15.10 -13.54 -2.02
C ARG A 32 -15.87 -13.57 -0.69
N LEU A 33 -15.51 -12.70 0.25
CA LEU A 33 -16.19 -12.57 1.54
C LEU A 33 -17.67 -12.17 1.38
N LEU A 34 -17.95 -11.20 0.52
CA LEU A 34 -19.30 -10.78 0.15
C LEU A 34 -20.12 -11.93 -0.45
N ALA A 35 -19.54 -12.65 -1.42
CA ALA A 35 -20.21 -13.77 -2.08
C ALA A 35 -20.53 -14.93 -1.11
N SER A 36 -19.73 -15.10 -0.07
CA SER A 36 -19.94 -16.11 0.97
C SER A 36 -20.97 -15.72 2.05
N GLY A 37 -21.40 -14.45 2.10
CA GLY A 37 -22.29 -13.92 3.15
C GLY A 37 -21.63 -13.74 4.52
N GLN A 38 -20.32 -13.99 4.66
CA GLN A 38 -19.58 -13.95 5.93
C GLN A 38 -19.05 -12.55 6.31
N ALA A 39 -19.39 -11.51 5.53
CA ALA A 39 -18.89 -10.15 5.75
C ALA A 39 -19.28 -9.58 7.14
N THR A 40 -20.46 -9.92 7.66
CA THR A 40 -20.92 -9.51 8.99
C THR A 40 -20.22 -10.26 10.13
N ASP A 41 -19.73 -11.47 9.86
CA ASP A 41 -19.04 -12.31 10.85
C ASP A 41 -17.62 -11.79 11.16
N LEU A 42 -17.00 -11.09 10.21
CA LEU A 42 -15.64 -10.58 10.34
C LEU A 42 -15.51 -9.44 11.38
N ALA A 43 -16.48 -8.52 11.41
CA ALA A 43 -16.51 -7.45 12.41
C ALA A 43 -16.76 -8.03 13.81
N ALA A 44 -17.62 -9.04 13.91
CA ALA A 44 -17.88 -9.74 15.17
C ALA A 44 -16.67 -10.56 15.63
N ALA A 45 -15.92 -11.18 14.71
CA ALA A 45 -14.68 -11.89 15.00
C ALA A 45 -13.57 -10.94 15.47
N ALA A 46 -13.42 -9.78 14.82
CA ALA A 46 -12.46 -8.75 15.23
C ALA A 46 -12.77 -8.18 16.62
N ALA A 47 -14.06 -7.97 16.94
CA ALA A 47 -14.48 -7.52 18.25
C ALA A 47 -14.18 -8.53 19.37
N ARG A 48 -14.16 -9.83 19.05
CA ARG A 48 -13.86 -10.92 19.99
C ARG A 48 -12.38 -11.33 20.00
N TRP A 49 -11.54 -10.72 19.16
CA TRP A 49 -10.13 -11.08 19.06
C TRP A 49 -9.40 -10.73 20.37
N PRO A 50 -8.88 -11.72 21.11
CA PRO A 50 -8.15 -11.46 22.35
C PRO A 50 -6.81 -10.79 22.04
N VAL A 51 -6.41 -9.81 22.84
CA VAL A 51 -5.09 -9.20 22.69
C VAL A 51 -4.01 -10.24 23.04
N PRO A 52 -3.10 -10.58 22.12
CA PRO A 52 -2.06 -11.55 22.41
C PRO A 52 -1.08 -11.02 23.45
N ALA A 53 -0.59 -11.88 24.34
CA ALA A 53 0.37 -11.48 25.38
C ALA A 53 1.67 -10.86 24.82
N TRP A 54 2.09 -11.30 23.62
CA TRP A 54 3.24 -10.71 22.96
C TRP A 54 3.01 -9.26 22.55
N ALA A 55 1.78 -8.83 22.26
CA ALA A 55 1.49 -7.46 21.85
C ALA A 55 1.77 -6.46 22.99
N VAL A 56 1.58 -6.90 24.23
CA VAL A 56 1.86 -6.11 25.44
C VAL A 56 3.36 -5.80 25.62
N LEU A 57 4.25 -6.60 25.01
CA LEU A 57 5.69 -6.34 25.03
C LEU A 57 6.10 -5.18 24.11
N TRP A 58 5.26 -4.84 23.13
CA TRP A 58 5.57 -3.85 22.08
C TRP A 58 4.65 -2.64 22.10
N VAL A 59 3.46 -2.73 22.71
CA VAL A 59 2.41 -1.73 22.67
C VAL A 59 1.93 -1.41 24.08
N ASP A 60 1.87 -0.11 24.39
CA ASP A 60 1.32 0.39 25.66
C ASP A 60 -0.11 -0.15 25.86
N PRO A 61 -0.42 -0.78 27.01
CA PRO A 61 -1.75 -1.27 27.32
C PRO A 61 -2.86 -0.22 27.18
N ALA A 62 -2.57 1.05 27.45
CA ALA A 62 -3.51 2.15 27.32
C ALA A 62 -3.90 2.44 25.86
N LEU A 63 -3.07 2.03 24.89
CA LEU A 63 -3.34 2.19 23.46
C LEU A 63 -4.08 1.00 22.84
N LEU A 64 -4.14 -0.15 23.52
CA LEU A 64 -4.77 -1.35 22.99
C LEU A 64 -6.27 -1.16 22.73
N GLU A 65 -6.98 -0.54 23.67
CA GLU A 65 -8.41 -0.27 23.52
C GLU A 65 -8.71 0.71 22.37
N PRO A 66 -8.09 1.90 22.29
CA PRO A 66 -8.34 2.81 21.17
C PRO A 66 -7.89 2.22 19.83
N MET A 67 -6.84 1.39 19.78
CA MET A 67 -6.46 0.66 18.57
C MET A 67 -7.54 -0.36 18.17
N ARG A 68 -8.09 -1.12 19.13
CA ARG A 68 -9.20 -2.04 18.86
C ARG A 68 -10.43 -1.30 18.33
N GLN A 69 -10.77 -0.16 18.93
CA GLN A 69 -11.87 0.70 18.46
C GLN A 69 -11.60 1.23 17.05
N ALA A 70 -10.37 1.66 16.76
CA ALA A 70 -9.98 2.10 15.43
C ALA A 70 -10.11 0.97 14.39
N VAL A 71 -9.73 -0.27 14.73
CA VAL A 71 -9.92 -1.44 13.87
C VAL A 71 -11.40 -1.72 13.63
N ILE A 72 -12.23 -1.73 14.67
CA ILE A 72 -13.68 -1.95 14.55
C ILE A 72 -14.32 -0.86 13.70
N TRP A 73 -13.99 0.41 13.95
CA TRP A 73 -14.48 1.55 13.17
C TRP A 73 -14.09 1.42 11.69
N THR A 74 -12.82 1.07 11.44
CA THR A 74 -12.31 0.85 10.09
C THR A 74 -13.07 -0.26 9.39
N LEU A 75 -13.22 -1.42 10.04
CA LEU A 75 -14.00 -2.54 9.50
C LEU A 75 -15.47 -2.17 9.25
N GLY A 76 -16.07 -1.34 10.12
CA GLY A 76 -17.42 -0.81 9.93
C GLY A 76 -17.55 0.09 8.70
N VAL A 77 -16.59 1.02 8.50
CA VAL A 77 -16.53 1.88 7.30
C VAL A 77 -16.38 1.02 6.04
N PHE A 78 -15.46 0.06 6.05
CA PHE A 78 -15.28 -0.86 4.93
C PHE A 78 -16.52 -1.71 4.67
N GLY A 79 -17.18 -2.22 5.72
CA GLY A 79 -18.43 -2.98 5.61
C GLY A 79 -19.56 -2.17 4.98
N GLY A 80 -19.65 -0.87 5.28
CA GLY A 80 -20.61 0.04 4.65
C GLY A 80 -20.31 0.34 3.18
N LEU A 81 -19.04 0.33 2.79
CA LEU A 81 -18.60 0.57 1.41
C LEU A 81 -18.59 -0.71 0.54
N LEU A 82 -18.58 -1.88 1.17
CA LEU A 82 -18.52 -3.20 0.52
C LEU A 82 -19.54 -3.37 -0.62
N PRO A 83 -20.83 -2.98 -0.49
CA PRO A 83 -21.80 -3.07 -1.59
C PRO A 83 -21.45 -2.18 -2.79
N ALA A 84 -20.95 -0.97 -2.54
CA ALA A 84 -20.52 -0.05 -3.61
C ALA A 84 -19.22 -0.52 -4.28
N LEU A 85 -18.32 -1.18 -3.53
CA LEU A 85 -17.14 -1.84 -4.08
C LEU A 85 -17.51 -3.06 -4.91
N GLY A 86 -18.54 -3.83 -4.50
CA GLY A 86 -19.08 -4.95 -5.26
C GLY A 86 -19.62 -4.52 -6.64
N SER A 87 -20.37 -3.41 -6.70
CA SER A 87 -20.89 -2.86 -7.97
C SER A 87 -19.79 -2.25 -8.85
N ALA A 88 -18.70 -1.75 -8.26
CA ALA A 88 -17.55 -1.20 -8.97
C ALA A 88 -16.39 -2.20 -9.20
N SER A 89 -16.57 -3.48 -8.86
CA SER A 89 -15.51 -4.51 -8.85
C SER A 89 -14.74 -4.61 -10.17
N GLY A 90 -15.42 -4.54 -11.31
CA GLY A 90 -14.77 -4.54 -12.64
C GLY A 90 -13.91 -3.30 -12.92
N TRP A 91 -14.26 -2.15 -12.35
CA TRP A 91 -13.53 -0.88 -12.54
C TRP A 91 -12.38 -0.71 -11.54
N LEU A 92 -12.48 -1.33 -10.37
CA LEU A 92 -11.44 -1.29 -9.33
C LEU A 92 -10.11 -1.85 -9.85
N GLY A 93 -10.13 -2.98 -10.55
CA GLY A 93 -8.91 -3.53 -11.17
C GLY A 93 -8.26 -2.53 -12.14
N ILE A 94 -9.06 -1.91 -13.02
CA ILE A 94 -8.59 -0.90 -13.97
C ILE A 94 -7.99 0.31 -13.24
N ALA A 95 -8.68 0.82 -12.22
CA ALA A 95 -8.22 1.96 -11.43
C ALA A 95 -6.89 1.67 -10.70
N VAL A 96 -6.75 0.48 -10.11
CA VAL A 96 -5.50 0.06 -9.44
C VAL A 96 -4.34 -0.02 -10.43
N TRP A 97 -4.55 -0.62 -11.61
CA TRP A 97 -3.51 -0.71 -12.63
C TRP A 97 -3.13 0.66 -13.21
N LEU A 98 -4.10 1.56 -13.42
CA LEU A 98 -3.84 2.93 -13.86
C LEU A 98 -3.04 3.71 -12.81
N LEU A 99 -3.45 3.62 -11.54
CA LEU A 99 -2.75 4.26 -10.44
C LEU A 99 -1.33 3.72 -10.30
N TRP A 100 -1.17 2.39 -10.34
CA TRP A 100 0.14 1.74 -10.30
C TRP A 100 1.03 2.22 -11.44
N GLY A 101 0.53 2.19 -12.68
CA GLY A 101 1.27 2.58 -13.88
C GLY A 101 1.71 4.04 -13.84
N LEU A 102 0.83 4.93 -13.38
CA LEU A 102 1.16 6.35 -13.18
C LEU A 102 2.26 6.53 -12.13
N GLY A 103 2.13 5.90 -10.96
CA GLY A 103 3.14 5.98 -9.91
C GLY A 103 4.49 5.41 -10.34
N ALA A 104 4.49 4.27 -11.03
CA ALA A 104 5.70 3.66 -11.60
C ALA A 104 6.36 4.58 -12.64
N ALA A 105 5.57 5.16 -13.55
CA ALA A 105 6.07 6.09 -14.56
C ALA A 105 6.72 7.33 -13.92
N VAL A 106 6.09 7.91 -12.90
CA VAL A 106 6.65 9.07 -12.16
C VAL A 106 7.97 8.70 -11.48
N LEU A 107 8.02 7.57 -10.76
CA LEU A 107 9.25 7.12 -10.08
C LEU A 107 10.39 6.88 -11.07
N LEU A 108 10.11 6.25 -12.22
CA LEU A 108 11.09 6.01 -13.27
C LEU A 108 11.53 7.31 -13.95
N ALA A 109 10.61 8.24 -14.20
CA ALA A 109 10.93 9.55 -14.77
C ALA A 109 11.86 10.34 -13.85
N LEU A 110 11.57 10.38 -12.55
CA LEU A 110 12.41 11.03 -11.55
C LEU A 110 13.81 10.40 -11.48
N ALA A 111 13.90 9.07 -11.48
CA ALA A 111 15.17 8.36 -11.51
C ALA A 111 15.97 8.66 -12.79
N GLY A 112 15.29 8.68 -13.94
CA GLY A 112 15.88 9.00 -15.25
C GLY A 112 16.42 10.44 -15.30
N VAL A 113 15.60 11.43 -14.88
CA VAL A 113 16.01 12.84 -14.82
C VAL A 113 17.20 13.01 -13.87
N GLY A 114 17.16 12.44 -12.67
CA GLY A 114 18.27 12.48 -11.72
C GLY A 114 19.55 11.85 -12.30
N HIS A 115 19.42 10.74 -13.01
CA HIS A 115 20.53 10.06 -13.67
C HIS A 115 21.16 10.91 -14.80
N LEU A 116 20.34 11.62 -15.59
CA LEU A 116 20.79 12.51 -16.66
C LEU A 116 21.52 13.74 -16.09
N LEU A 117 20.95 14.38 -15.07
CA LEU A 117 21.56 15.54 -14.40
C LEU A 117 22.92 15.18 -13.77
N LEU A 118 23.00 14.05 -13.08
CA LEU A 118 24.27 13.52 -12.54
C LEU A 118 25.31 13.18 -13.62
N GLY A 119 24.85 12.82 -14.82
CA GLY A 119 25.72 12.60 -15.98
C GLY A 119 26.34 13.90 -16.48
N ARG A 120 25.52 14.94 -16.64
CA ARG A 120 25.95 16.26 -17.13
C ARG A 120 26.94 16.95 -16.19
N LEU A 121 26.77 16.80 -14.88
CA LEU A 121 27.66 17.37 -13.88
C LEU A 121 29.07 16.74 -13.85
N ARG A 122 29.21 15.48 -14.31
CA ARG A 122 30.50 14.76 -14.32
C ARG A 122 31.34 15.04 -15.56
N THR A 123 30.70 15.30 -16.69
CA THR A 123 31.37 15.67 -17.96
C THR A 123 31.90 17.10 -17.98
N GLY A 124 31.51 17.95 -17.01
CA GLY A 124 31.96 19.34 -16.90
C GLY A 124 33.25 19.55 -16.10
N SER A 125 34.03 18.49 -15.82
CA SER A 125 35.32 18.63 -15.13
C SER A 125 36.34 19.23 -16.11
N PRO A 126 36.81 20.49 -15.94
CA PRO A 126 37.85 21.03 -16.79
C PRO A 126 39.13 20.24 -16.55
N GLN A 127 39.69 19.68 -17.61
CA GLN A 127 41.06 19.20 -17.63
C GLN A 127 41.95 20.44 -17.50
N THR A 128 42.33 20.79 -16.27
CA THR A 128 43.39 21.77 -16.04
C THR A 128 44.70 21.16 -16.52
N ALA A 129 45.36 21.92 -17.39
CA ALA A 129 46.60 21.65 -18.13
C ALA A 129 47.76 21.14 -17.28
#